data_AF-A0A550GND9-F1
#
_entry.id   AF-A0A550GND9-F1
#
_cell.length_a   1.000
_cell.length_b   1.000
_cell.length_c   1.000
_cell.angle_alpha   90.00
_cell.angle_beta   90.00
_cell.angle_gamma   90.00
#
_symmetry.space_group_name_H-M   'P 1'
#
loop_
_entity.id
_entity.type
_entity.pdbx_description
1 polymer ?
#
loop_
_entity_poly.entity_id
_entity_poly.type
_entity_poly.pdbx_seq_one_letter_code
_entity_poly.pdbx_strand_id
1 'polypeptide(L)'
;FNPHPIFSLIQDSAKDLGYVLTDEEMFRTFNMGWGFAVIVDKKDQQKAMNILENSGEKPEEIGKITDQKRIEISYKNKKIILK
;
A
#
# COMPACT_ATOMS: atom_id res chain seq x y z
N PHE A 1 0.95 7.92 -2.78
CA PHE A 1 0.11 7.01 -1.98
C PHE A 1 -0.88 7.80 -1.15
N ASN A 2 -2.18 7.56 -1.33
CA ASN A 2 -3.27 8.24 -0.63
C ASN A 2 -4.39 7.23 -0.32
N PRO A 3 -4.34 6.54 0.85
CA PRO A 3 -5.37 5.58 1.24
C PRO A 3 -6.78 6.21 1.22
N HIS A 4 -7.80 5.41 0.91
CA HIS A 4 -9.18 5.86 1.01
C HIS A 4 -9.53 6.33 2.44
N PRO A 5 -10.41 7.34 2.60
CA PRO A 5 -10.79 7.89 3.92
C PRO A 5 -11.36 6.87 4.91
N ILE A 6 -11.84 5.73 4.43
CA ILE A 6 -12.34 4.64 5.28
C ILE A 6 -11.25 4.09 6.23
N PHE A 7 -9.97 4.10 5.82
CA PHE A 7 -8.89 3.58 6.65
C PHE A 7 -8.59 4.49 7.84
N SER A 8 -8.64 5.81 7.67
CA SER A 8 -8.56 6.74 8.81
C SER A 8 -9.78 6.62 9.70
N LEU A 9 -10.99 6.48 9.12
CA LEU A 9 -12.21 6.28 9.90
C LEU A 9 -12.15 5.04 10.79
N ILE A 10 -11.58 3.93 10.29
CA ILE A 10 -11.37 2.70 11.09
C ILE A 10 -10.45 2.98 12.28
N GLN A 11 -9.31 3.66 12.07
CA GLN A 11 -8.39 4.00 13.17
C GLN A 11 -9.05 4.94 14.19
N ASP A 12 -9.76 5.96 13.72
CA ASP A 12 -10.46 6.93 14.56
C ASP A 12 -11.56 6.24 15.38
N SER A 13 -12.35 5.37 14.77
CA SER A 13 -13.39 4.59 15.46
C SER A 13 -12.81 3.67 16.53
N ALA A 14 -11.67 3.02 16.25
CA ALA A 14 -10.98 2.19 17.23
C ALA A 14 -10.53 3.03 18.44
N LYS A 15 -10.00 4.23 18.18
CA LYS A 15 -9.61 5.18 19.22
C LYS A 15 -10.79 5.63 20.08
N ASP A 16 -11.94 5.91 19.48
CA ASP A 16 -13.16 6.28 20.20
C ASP A 16 -13.67 5.16 21.13
N LEU A 17 -13.41 3.90 20.77
CA LEU A 17 -13.72 2.72 21.58
C LEU A 17 -12.63 2.38 22.62
N GLY A 18 -11.57 3.19 22.72
CA GLY A 18 -10.47 2.98 23.66
C GLY A 18 -9.39 2.00 23.19
N TYR A 19 -9.42 1.59 21.91
CA TYR A 19 -8.36 0.79 21.28
C TYR A 19 -7.34 1.69 20.57
N VAL A 20 -6.16 1.16 20.27
CA VAL A 20 -5.15 1.86 19.47
C VAL A 20 -4.79 0.98 18.28
N LEU A 21 -5.07 1.47 17.06
CA LEU A 21 -4.60 0.85 15.83
C LEU A 21 -3.48 1.68 15.23
N THR A 22 -2.26 1.16 15.31
CA THR A 22 -1.05 1.81 14.79
C THR A 22 -1.00 1.78 13.27
N ASP A 23 -0.23 2.70 12.66
CA ASP A 23 0.00 2.67 11.20
C ASP A 23 0.58 1.30 10.76
N GLU A 24 1.45 0.69 11.56
CA GLU A 24 2.00 -0.65 11.31
C GLU A 24 0.90 -1.73 11.24
N GLU A 25 0.02 -1.79 12.24
CA GLU A 25 -1.09 -2.76 12.26
C GLU A 25 -2.04 -2.55 11.09
N MET A 26 -2.26 -1.29 10.70
CA MET A 26 -3.08 -0.96 9.54
C MET A 26 -2.50 -1.53 8.24
N PHE A 27 -1.19 -1.37 8.00
CA PHE A 27 -0.53 -1.95 6.83
C PHE A 27 -0.37 -3.47 6.88
N ARG A 28 -0.34 -4.08 8.07
CA ARG A 28 -0.31 -5.55 8.21
C ARG A 28 -1.67 -6.19 7.94
N THR A 29 -2.76 -5.47 8.22
CA THR A 29 -4.12 -6.04 8.24
C THR A 29 -4.95 -5.65 7.02
N PHE A 30 -4.84 -4.39 6.60
CA PHE A 30 -5.63 -3.84 5.51
C PHE A 30 -4.78 -3.63 4.27
N ASN A 31 -5.42 -3.67 3.11
CA ASN A 31 -4.77 -3.42 1.83
C ASN A 31 -4.38 -1.94 1.62
N MET A 32 -4.91 -1.04 2.46
CA MET A 32 -4.66 0.39 2.46
C MET A 32 -4.89 1.10 1.10
N GLY A 33 -5.70 0.49 0.22
CA GLY A 33 -6.09 1.04 -1.08
C GLY A 33 -5.67 0.21 -2.29
N TRP A 34 -4.71 -0.71 -2.16
CA TRP A 34 -4.27 -1.56 -3.27
C TRP A 34 -4.77 -3.00 -3.12
N GLY A 35 -5.75 -3.38 -3.94
CA GLY A 35 -6.32 -4.74 -3.90
C GLY A 35 -5.42 -5.82 -4.50
N PHE A 36 -4.51 -5.46 -5.40
CA PHE A 36 -3.66 -6.41 -6.12
C PHE A 36 -2.33 -5.78 -6.50
N ALA A 37 -1.26 -6.58 -6.47
CA ALA A 37 0.08 -6.15 -6.87
C ALA A 37 0.66 -7.14 -7.89
N VAL A 38 1.33 -6.60 -8.91
CA VAL A 38 2.04 -7.37 -9.93
C VAL A 38 3.50 -6.94 -9.93
N ILE A 39 4.41 -7.91 -9.95
CA ILE A 39 5.85 -7.67 -10.07
C ILE A 39 6.25 -7.94 -11.51
N VAL A 40 6.88 -6.96 -12.16
CA VAL A 40 7.38 -7.06 -13.52
C VAL A 40 8.85 -6.66 -13.59
N ASP A 41 9.53 -7.09 -14.65
CA ASP A 41 10.85 -6.54 -14.97
C ASP A 41 10.74 -5.04 -15.23
N LYS A 42 11.75 -4.27 -14.81
CA LYS A 42 11.78 -2.82 -14.98
C LYS A 42 11.60 -2.40 -16.44
N LYS A 43 12.10 -3.18 -17.39
CA LYS A 43 11.95 -2.90 -18.83
C LYS A 43 10.49 -3.03 -19.32
N ASP A 44 9.69 -3.83 -18.62
CA ASP A 44 8.31 -4.16 -18.99
C ASP A 44 7.27 -3.30 -18.24
N GLN A 45 7.72 -2.41 -17.34
CA GLN A 45 6.86 -1.55 -16.51
C GLN A 45 5.82 -0.80 -17.34
N GLN A 46 6.24 -0.01 -18.34
CA GLN A 46 5.32 0.80 -19.14
C GLN A 46 4.33 -0.07 -19.92
N LYS A 47 4.78 -1.22 -20.42
CA LYS A 47 3.92 -2.17 -21.13
C LYS A 47 2.83 -2.71 -20.20
N ALA A 48 3.19 -3.09 -18.98
CA ALA A 48 2.25 -3.59 -17.98
C ALA A 48 1.21 -2.53 -17.58
N MET A 49 1.66 -1.28 -17.33
CA MET A 49 0.78 -0.15 -17.02
C MET A 49 -0.25 0.06 -18.15
N ASN A 50 0.22 0.12 -19.40
CA ASN A 50 -0.66 0.33 -20.55
C ASN A 50 -1.70 -0.80 -20.72
N ILE A 51 -1.32 -2.06 -20.49
CA ILE A 51 -2.26 -3.19 -20.59
C ILE A 51 -3.37 -3.07 -19.54
N LEU A 52 -3.02 -2.73 -18.30
CA LEU A 52 -3.97 -2.56 -17.20
C LEU A 52 -4.88 -1.35 -17.43
N GLU A 53 -4.33 -0.21 -17.82
CA GLU A 53 -5.10 1.00 -18.17
C GLU A 53 -6.08 0.75 -19.31
N ASN A 54 -5.64 0.08 -20.39
CA ASN A 54 -6.51 -0.28 -21.51
C ASN A 54 -7.60 -1.30 -21.13
N SER A 55 -7.41 -2.03 -20.04
CA SER A 55 -8.42 -2.94 -19.47
C SER A 55 -9.41 -2.22 -18.55
N GLY A 56 -9.28 -0.90 -18.37
CA GLY A 56 -10.14 -0.09 -17.52
C GLY A 56 -9.66 0.04 -16.06
N GLU A 57 -8.50 -0.54 -15.73
CA GLU A 57 -7.91 -0.45 -14.40
C GLU A 57 -7.13 0.85 -14.21
N LYS A 58 -6.83 1.20 -12.96
CA LYS A 58 -6.01 2.36 -12.60
C LYS A 58 -4.75 1.90 -11.86
N PRO A 59 -3.77 1.31 -12.58
CA PRO A 59 -2.56 0.83 -11.96
C PRO A 59 -1.70 2.00 -11.44
N GLU A 60 -0.90 1.75 -10.42
CA GLU A 60 0.09 2.68 -9.89
C GLU A 60 1.43 1.95 -9.69
N GLU A 61 2.55 2.64 -9.89
CA GLU A 61 3.84 2.15 -9.39
C GLU A 61 3.89 2.34 -7.88
N ILE A 62 3.82 1.22 -7.14
CA ILE A 62 3.74 1.24 -5.67
C ILE A 62 5.08 1.02 -4.97
N GLY A 63 6.11 0.57 -5.69
CA GLY A 63 7.41 0.29 -5.12
C GLY A 63 8.32 -0.57 -6.02
N LYS A 64 9.36 -1.14 -5.41
CA LYS A 64 10.38 -1.97 -6.09
C LYS A 64 10.84 -3.11 -5.20
N ILE A 65 11.30 -4.19 -5.83
CA ILE A 65 11.96 -5.31 -5.13
C ILE A 65 13.38 -4.90 -4.75
N THR A 66 13.80 -5.31 -3.56
CA THR A 66 15.17 -5.13 -3.04
C THR A 66 15.73 -6.48 -2.60
N ASP A 67 17.01 -6.51 -2.23
CA ASP A 67 17.71 -7.67 -1.68
C ASP A 67 17.42 -7.92 -0.19
N GLN A 68 16.55 -7.11 0.42
CA GLN A 68 16.25 -7.15 1.84
C GLN A 68 15.03 -8.05 2.11
N LYS A 69 15.15 -8.93 3.12
CA LYS A 69 14.04 -9.77 3.58
C LYS A 69 13.10 -9.01 4.52
N ARG A 70 12.55 -7.89 4.06
CA ARG A 70 11.59 -7.05 4.80
C ARG A 70 10.80 -6.15 3.85
N ILE A 71 9.69 -5.62 4.33
CA ILE A 71 8.93 -4.58 3.64
C ILE A 71 9.26 -3.23 4.30
N GLU A 72 9.69 -2.26 3.49
CA GLU A 72 9.88 -0.88 3.94
C GLU A 72 8.80 0.01 3.35
N ILE A 73 8.04 0.69 4.20
CA ILE A 73 6.91 1.54 3.81
C ILE A 73 7.22 2.97 4.24
N SER A 74 7.13 3.91 3.30
CA SER A 74 7.21 5.35 3.56
C SER A 74 5.80 5.93 3.62
N TYR A 75 5.34 6.33 4.81
CA TYR A 75 3.97 6.82 5.03
C TYR A 75 3.94 7.96 6.05
N LYS A 76 3.23 9.06 5.75
CA LYS A 76 3.13 10.25 6.62
C LYS A 76 4.49 10.75 7.16
N ASN A 77 5.51 10.80 6.30
CA ASN A 77 6.91 11.14 6.67
C ASN A 77 7.55 10.20 7.70
N LYS A 78 6.97 9.02 7.94
CA LYS A 78 7.53 7.96 8.77
C LYS A 78 8.01 6.81 7.89
N LYS A 79 9.00 6.08 8.38
CA LYS A 79 9.45 4.81 7.83
C LYS A 79 8.90 3.68 8.72
N ILE A 80 8.12 2.78 8.13
CA ILE A 80 7.59 1.58 8.79
C ILE A 80 8.34 0.37 8.22
N ILE A 81 8.79 -0.53 9.09
CA ILE A 81 9.50 -1.73 8.69
C ILE A 81 8.69 -2.93 9.15
N LEU A 82 8.17 -3.70 8.19
CA LEU A 82 7.48 -4.95 8.47
C LEU A 82 8.45 -6.10 8.22
N LYS A 83 8.64 -6.92 9.25
CA LYS A 83 9.26 -8.23 9.18
C LYS A 83 8.20 -9.31 9.03
#